data_AF-A0AAE3NDG2-F1
#
_entry.id   AF-A0AAE3NDG2-F1
#
_cell.length_a   1.000
_cell.length_b   1.000
_cell.length_c   1.000
_cell.angle_alpha   90.00
_cell.angle_beta   90.00
_cell.angle_gamma   90.00
#
_symmetry.space_group_name_H-M   'P 1'
#
loop_
_entity.id
_entity.type
_entity.pdbx_description
1 polymer ?
#
loop_
_entity_poly.entity_id
_entity_poly.type
_entity_poly.pdbx_seq_one_letter_code
_entity_poly.pdbx_strand_id
1 'polypeptide(L)'
;MSIPSIEPVTLKHWLHDGAEIALFDVREAGEFGEGHLLLATPVPYSRLEIDAARLAPRRSVRLVVVDADGGALAALAARRLRDLGYGDVAVLRGGVAAWQAAGLTVFKGVNVPSKVFGELAELAYRTPHVTAAELVAWQRARKPHVLLDGRTVAEYRRMTIPGAVSCPNGELALRAHALIPDDETPVVIHCAGRTRSIIGAQTLRNLGLPNPVYALENGTQGWQLHGLTLEHGAGRRYPETVDAPVRRRAQQDAAGLSRRFEVPSVSAAAVRAEREAGRRSVFLLDVRTAEAFARGSLPGAAHAPGGQLLQATDQYVGVRGARLIVFDDDGIRAPVIASWLRQMGHNAAVLEGGLSEANAAALAPVPQASASASVLAPAPVREIDATALRSAIAHGRVLVIDLRSSAAYRAAHLPEAHWVTRRQLAGYLRGVFGKEVVLIDDDPALSALAAIDLRELGIAGVHRLAGGVSAWHAAGHPLVATPDLPPDVERIDYLFFVHDRHEGNLDAARGYLAWETGLVAQLDAQERAAFAPCESCEPGMPAVAQPAAAEVE
;
A
#
# COMPACT_ATOMS: atom_id res chain seq x y z
N MET A 1 26.29 6.85 19.27
CA MET A 1 25.33 7.60 20.11
C MET A 1 24.16 6.68 20.44
N SER A 2 23.59 6.75 21.65
CA SER A 2 22.38 6.00 21.99
C SER A 2 21.22 6.41 21.05
N ILE A 3 20.29 5.49 20.81
CA ILE A 3 19.06 5.79 20.07
C ILE A 3 18.05 6.37 21.08
N PRO A 4 17.51 7.58 20.84
CA PRO A 4 16.45 8.14 21.66
C PRO A 4 15.24 7.21 21.72
N SER A 5 14.61 7.15 22.89
CA SER A 5 13.38 6.40 23.13
C SER A 5 12.30 7.37 23.60
N ILE A 6 11.10 7.31 23.01
CA ILE A 6 9.99 8.24 23.25
C ILE A 6 8.78 7.54 23.84
N GLU A 7 8.03 8.23 24.69
CA GLU A 7 6.81 7.69 25.32
C GLU A 7 5.61 7.68 24.35
N PRO A 8 4.63 6.76 24.51
CA PRO A 8 3.44 6.70 23.67
C PRO A 8 2.66 8.02 23.55
N VAL A 9 2.48 8.74 24.66
CA VAL A 9 1.75 10.03 24.68
C VAL A 9 2.50 11.10 23.88
N THR A 10 3.83 11.10 23.95
CA THR A 10 4.67 12.01 23.13
C THR A 10 4.53 11.69 21.64
N LEU A 11 4.59 10.41 21.28
CA LEU A 11 4.37 9.99 19.89
C LEU A 11 2.98 10.38 19.41
N LYS A 12 1.94 10.17 20.22
CA LYS A 12 0.56 10.57 19.90
C LYS A 12 0.48 12.05 19.58
N HIS A 13 1.10 12.91 20.38
CA HIS A 13 1.19 14.34 20.08
C HIS A 13 1.91 14.62 18.75
N TRP A 14 3.08 14.00 18.52
CA TRP A 14 3.86 14.17 17.28
C TRP A 14 3.13 13.74 16.01
N LEU A 15 2.20 12.79 16.10
CA LEU A 15 1.38 12.38 14.94
C LEU A 15 0.36 13.44 14.53
N HIS A 16 0.08 14.42 15.39
CA HIS A 16 -0.95 15.43 15.22
C HIS A 16 -0.44 16.88 15.40
N ASP A 17 0.88 17.10 15.52
CA ASP A 17 1.48 18.44 15.70
C ASP A 17 1.69 19.22 14.39
N GLY A 18 1.40 18.61 13.25
CA GLY A 18 1.55 19.19 11.91
C GLY A 18 2.95 19.09 11.30
N ALA A 19 3.95 18.59 12.04
CA ALA A 19 5.27 18.31 11.50
C ALA A 19 5.27 17.03 10.66
N GLU A 20 6.25 16.91 9.76
CA GLU A 20 6.45 15.64 9.04
C GLU A 20 6.95 14.56 9.99
N ILE A 21 6.35 13.38 9.91
CA ILE A 21 6.76 12.20 10.69
C ILE A 21 6.63 10.92 9.86
N ALA A 22 7.66 10.09 9.89
CA ALA A 22 7.63 8.70 9.45
C ALA A 22 7.47 7.79 10.67
N LEU A 23 6.46 6.92 10.66
CA LEU A 23 6.20 5.95 11.72
C LEU A 23 6.34 4.55 11.14
N PHE A 24 7.50 3.93 11.29
CA PHE A 24 7.81 2.63 10.69
C PHE A 24 7.60 1.50 11.68
N ASP A 25 6.66 0.62 11.37
CA ASP A 25 6.52 -0.65 12.08
C ASP A 25 7.42 -1.70 11.43
N VAL A 26 8.41 -2.17 12.17
CA VAL A 26 9.47 -3.05 11.65
C VAL A 26 9.22 -4.53 11.91
N ARG A 27 8.03 -4.87 12.42
CA ARG A 27 7.58 -6.27 12.54
C ARG A 27 7.21 -6.83 11.17
N GLU A 28 7.08 -8.16 11.10
CA GLU A 28 6.68 -8.82 9.86
C GLU A 28 5.19 -8.63 9.60
N ALA A 29 4.75 -8.85 8.35
CA ALA A 29 3.42 -8.45 7.90
C ALA A 29 2.27 -9.11 8.69
N GLY A 30 2.45 -10.35 9.16
CA GLY A 30 1.49 -11.05 10.00
C GLY A 30 1.30 -10.38 11.36
N GLU A 31 2.40 -10.02 12.02
CA GLU A 31 2.35 -9.35 13.33
C GLU A 31 1.81 -7.92 13.23
N PHE A 32 2.18 -7.18 12.19
CA PHE A 32 1.59 -5.87 11.91
C PHE A 32 0.06 -5.99 11.80
N GLY A 33 -0.39 -6.98 11.03
CA GLY A 33 -1.79 -7.27 10.80
C GLY A 33 -2.63 -7.61 12.02
N GLU A 34 -2.01 -8.13 13.08
CA GLU A 34 -2.72 -8.48 14.32
C GLU A 34 -2.91 -7.31 15.28
N GLY A 35 -2.25 -6.17 15.04
CA GLY A 35 -2.40 -4.97 15.85
C GLY A 35 -1.29 -3.96 15.62
N HIS A 36 -1.62 -2.79 15.11
CA HIS A 36 -0.68 -1.70 14.83
C HIS A 36 -1.28 -0.32 15.13
N LEU A 37 -0.45 0.72 15.20
CA LEU A 37 -0.90 2.11 15.37
C LEU A 37 -1.58 2.60 14.08
N LEU A 38 -2.62 3.43 14.17
CA LEU A 38 -3.43 3.86 13.02
C LEU A 38 -2.60 4.34 11.82
N LEU A 39 -1.63 5.22 12.08
CA LEU A 39 -0.80 5.88 11.06
C LEU A 39 0.56 5.20 10.84
N ALA A 40 0.77 4.00 11.38
CA ALA A 40 2.01 3.25 11.15
C ALA A 40 2.09 2.75 9.70
N THR A 41 3.27 2.90 9.11
CA THR A 41 3.64 2.32 7.82
C THR A 41 4.35 0.99 8.06
N PRO A 42 3.89 -0.13 7.48
CA PRO A 42 4.57 -1.40 7.60
C PRO A 42 5.87 -1.36 6.79
N VAL A 43 7.02 -1.47 7.48
CA VAL A 43 8.35 -1.53 6.88
C VAL A 43 9.14 -2.63 7.59
N PRO A 44 8.81 -3.92 7.33
CA PRO A 44 9.40 -5.04 8.05
C PRO A 44 10.92 -4.98 8.06
N TYR A 45 11.56 -5.34 9.18
CA TYR A 45 13.03 -5.34 9.29
C TYR A 45 13.68 -6.12 8.15
N SER A 46 13.03 -7.20 7.70
CA SER A 46 13.50 -7.99 6.57
C SER A 46 13.76 -7.16 5.31
N ARG A 47 13.02 -6.08 5.07
CA ARG A 47 13.14 -5.21 3.89
C ARG A 47 13.48 -3.75 4.20
N LEU A 48 13.78 -3.43 5.45
CA LEU A 48 13.88 -2.05 5.94
C LEU A 48 14.73 -1.14 5.04
N GLU A 49 15.94 -1.57 4.69
CA GLU A 49 16.87 -0.76 3.92
C GLU A 49 16.47 -0.59 2.45
N ILE A 50 15.69 -1.54 1.92
CA ILE A 50 15.13 -1.48 0.56
C ILE A 50 14.01 -0.44 0.52
N ASP A 51 13.11 -0.50 1.49
CA ASP A 51 11.84 0.25 1.43
C ASP A 51 11.93 1.63 2.08
N ALA A 52 12.78 1.82 3.11
CA ALA A 52 12.87 3.06 3.86
C ALA A 52 13.15 4.27 2.96
N ALA A 53 14.09 4.15 2.02
CA ALA A 53 14.47 5.27 1.15
C ALA A 53 13.32 5.73 0.23
N ARG A 54 12.48 4.79 -0.23
CA ARG A 54 11.31 5.11 -1.06
C ARG A 54 10.19 5.71 -0.21
N LEU A 55 10.00 5.20 1.01
CA LEU A 55 8.89 5.59 1.89
C LEU A 55 9.18 6.85 2.70
N ALA A 56 10.44 7.19 2.96
CA ALA A 56 10.89 8.38 3.66
C ALA A 56 12.10 9.04 2.97
N PRO A 57 11.93 9.65 1.78
CA PRO A 57 13.06 10.10 0.96
C PRO A 57 13.95 11.18 1.62
N ARG A 58 13.39 11.97 2.54
CA ARG A 58 14.12 13.00 3.28
C ARG A 58 14.79 12.40 4.52
N ARG A 59 16.13 12.31 4.51
CA ARG A 59 16.92 11.70 5.61
C ARG A 59 16.88 12.47 6.94
N SER A 60 16.43 13.73 6.92
CA SER A 60 16.23 14.56 8.11
C SER A 60 14.78 14.60 8.60
N VAL A 61 13.90 13.72 8.10
CA VAL A 61 12.54 13.60 8.62
C VAL A 61 12.56 13.01 10.03
N ARG A 62 11.64 13.45 10.89
CA ARG A 62 11.39 12.81 12.18
C ARG A 62 10.92 11.39 11.92
N LEU A 63 11.68 10.40 12.37
CA LEU A 63 11.40 8.99 12.14
C LEU A 63 11.29 8.26 13.48
N VAL A 64 10.16 7.60 13.70
CA VAL A 64 9.92 6.74 14.86
C VAL A 64 9.79 5.30 14.42
N VAL A 65 10.60 4.43 15.01
CA VAL A 65 10.56 2.98 14.82
C VAL A 65 9.67 2.34 15.87
N VAL A 66 8.81 1.43 15.45
CA VAL A 66 7.89 0.65 16.28
C VAL A 66 8.15 -0.83 16.06
N ASP A 67 8.25 -1.58 17.15
CA ASP A 67 8.11 -3.03 17.19
C ASP A 67 7.13 -3.43 18.30
N ALA A 68 7.17 -4.68 18.76
CA ALA A 68 6.23 -5.17 19.76
C ALA A 68 6.44 -4.54 21.15
N ASP A 69 7.70 -4.33 21.56
CA ASP A 69 8.10 -4.07 22.96
C ASP A 69 9.15 -2.96 23.14
N GLY A 70 9.52 -2.25 22.08
CA GLY A 70 10.57 -1.23 22.06
C GLY A 70 11.98 -1.80 22.24
N GLY A 71 12.16 -3.10 21.97
CA GLY A 71 13.31 -3.88 22.36
C GLY A 71 14.44 -3.92 21.32
N ALA A 72 15.09 -5.08 21.22
CA ALA A 72 16.30 -5.27 20.43
C ALA A 72 16.07 -5.06 18.92
N LEU A 73 14.88 -5.40 18.42
CA LEU A 73 14.53 -5.28 17.01
C LEU A 73 14.41 -3.80 16.61
N ALA A 74 13.62 -3.01 17.35
CA ALA A 74 13.51 -1.58 17.10
C ALA A 74 14.87 -0.87 17.22
N ALA A 75 15.69 -1.25 18.20
CA ALA A 75 17.03 -0.72 18.35
C ALA A 75 17.95 -1.07 17.16
N LEU A 76 17.85 -2.28 16.62
CA LEU A 76 18.61 -2.71 15.44
C LEU A 76 18.14 -1.97 14.18
N ALA A 77 16.83 -1.90 13.94
CA ALA A 77 16.26 -1.16 12.83
C ALA A 77 16.63 0.32 12.86
N ALA A 78 16.58 0.96 14.03
CA ALA A 78 17.00 2.35 14.19
C ALA A 78 18.49 2.57 13.90
N ARG A 79 19.37 1.60 14.20
CA ARG A 79 20.79 1.65 13.78
C ARG A 79 20.91 1.58 12.26
N ARG A 80 20.25 0.62 11.62
CA ARG A 80 20.26 0.49 10.15
C ARG A 80 19.76 1.76 9.45
N LEU A 81 18.72 2.39 9.98
CA LEU A 81 18.25 3.68 9.47
C LEU A 81 19.31 4.79 9.63
N ARG A 82 20.00 4.87 10.77
CA ARG A 82 21.11 5.82 10.94
C ARG A 82 22.26 5.56 9.97
N ASP A 83 22.59 4.30 9.72
CA ASP A 83 23.60 3.90 8.75
C ASP A 83 23.19 4.27 7.30
N LEU A 84 21.88 4.32 7.02
CA LEU A 84 21.32 4.86 5.77
C LEU A 84 21.28 6.41 5.73
N GLY A 85 21.80 7.08 6.75
CA GLY A 85 21.88 8.52 6.86
C GLY A 85 20.68 9.20 7.51
N TYR A 86 19.71 8.45 8.07
CA TYR A 86 18.60 9.07 8.80
C TYR A 86 19.11 9.68 10.12
N GLY A 87 19.03 11.01 10.22
CA GLY A 87 19.60 11.76 11.35
C GLY A 87 18.69 11.82 12.57
N ASP A 88 17.37 11.87 12.37
CA ASP A 88 16.37 12.04 13.43
C ASP A 88 15.55 10.76 13.60
N VAL A 89 16.16 9.77 14.25
CA VAL A 89 15.57 8.44 14.49
C VAL A 89 15.38 8.20 15.98
N ALA A 90 14.16 7.86 16.38
CA ALA A 90 13.77 7.44 17.73
C ALA A 90 13.04 6.09 17.71
N VAL A 91 12.98 5.43 18.87
CA VAL A 91 12.22 4.18 19.09
C VAL A 91 11.03 4.46 20.02
N LEU A 92 9.85 3.93 19.70
CA LEU A 92 8.73 3.94 20.62
C LEU A 92 9.05 3.06 21.84
N ARG A 93 9.12 3.68 23.02
CA ARG A 93 9.38 2.98 24.27
C ARG A 93 8.27 1.97 24.54
N GLY A 94 8.66 0.72 24.78
CA GLY A 94 7.70 -0.35 25.06
C GLY A 94 6.86 -0.79 23.86
N GLY A 95 7.14 -0.25 22.66
CA GLY A 95 6.52 -0.66 21.40
C GLY A 95 4.98 -0.57 21.40
N VAL A 96 4.35 -1.45 20.62
CA VAL A 96 2.90 -1.59 20.56
C VAL A 96 2.31 -1.94 21.92
N ALA A 97 3.00 -2.75 22.74
CA ALA A 97 2.51 -3.14 24.06
C ALA A 97 2.30 -1.92 24.98
N ALA A 98 3.27 -1.00 25.03
CA ALA A 98 3.14 0.22 25.83
C ALA A 98 2.15 1.24 25.24
N TRP A 99 2.02 1.30 23.92
CA TRP A 99 0.96 2.09 23.27
C TRP A 99 -0.42 1.66 23.75
N GLN A 100 -0.68 0.35 23.73
CA GLN A 100 -1.94 -0.22 24.18
C GLN A 100 -2.12 -0.06 25.71
N ALA A 101 -1.05 -0.25 26.49
CA ALA A 101 -1.08 -0.03 27.94
C ALA A 101 -1.35 1.43 28.34
N ALA A 102 -1.03 2.39 27.47
CA ALA A 102 -1.36 3.81 27.63
C ALA A 102 -2.83 4.13 27.27
N GLY A 103 -3.65 3.13 26.95
CA GLY A 103 -5.05 3.29 26.58
C GLY A 103 -5.27 3.79 25.15
N LEU A 104 -4.24 3.76 24.30
CA LEU A 104 -4.31 4.19 22.91
C LEU A 104 -4.68 2.99 22.00
N THR A 105 -5.54 3.24 21.02
CA THR A 105 -6.10 2.20 20.15
C THR A 105 -5.02 1.55 19.27
N VAL A 106 -5.12 0.23 19.11
CA VAL A 106 -4.40 -0.56 18.10
C VAL A 106 -5.41 -1.13 17.11
N PHE A 107 -5.04 -1.18 15.84
CA PHE A 107 -5.91 -1.59 14.74
C PHE A 107 -5.40 -2.90 14.14
N LYS A 108 -6.32 -3.83 13.89
CA LYS A 108 -6.04 -5.02 13.07
C LYS A 108 -6.09 -4.68 11.58
N GLY A 109 -5.47 -5.53 10.77
CA GLY A 109 -5.52 -5.47 9.32
C GLY A 109 -4.41 -4.62 8.70
N VAL A 110 -4.70 -4.13 7.49
CA VAL A 110 -3.76 -3.35 6.67
C VAL A 110 -4.50 -2.23 5.97
N ASN A 111 -3.75 -1.19 5.59
CA ASN A 111 -4.26 0.01 4.92
C ASN A 111 -5.43 0.65 5.70
N VAL A 112 -5.34 0.62 7.03
CA VAL A 112 -6.41 1.05 7.92
C VAL A 112 -6.81 2.52 7.68
N PRO A 113 -5.88 3.48 7.49
CA PRO A 113 -6.25 4.86 7.18
C PRO A 113 -7.13 5.00 5.93
N SER A 114 -6.81 4.26 4.86
CA SER A 114 -7.59 4.27 3.62
C SER A 114 -8.99 3.70 3.81
N LYS A 115 -9.14 2.66 4.64
CA LYS A 115 -10.43 2.01 4.90
C LYS A 115 -11.31 2.82 5.85
N VAL A 116 -10.69 3.38 6.91
CA VAL A 116 -11.30 4.39 7.77
C VAL A 116 -11.85 5.54 6.92
N PHE A 117 -11.05 6.05 5.99
CA PHE A 117 -11.50 7.11 5.10
C PHE A 117 -12.68 6.69 4.21
N GLY A 118 -12.69 5.46 3.70
CA GLY A 118 -13.82 4.91 2.95
C GLY A 118 -15.14 4.98 3.74
N GLU A 119 -15.13 4.54 5.00
CA GLU A 119 -16.30 4.59 5.88
C GLU A 119 -16.68 6.04 6.26
N LEU A 120 -15.70 6.91 6.54
CA LEU A 120 -15.96 8.34 6.79
C LEU A 120 -16.56 9.03 5.55
N ALA A 121 -16.12 8.67 4.35
CA ALA A 121 -16.68 9.18 3.11
C ALA A 121 -18.13 8.72 2.91
N GLU A 122 -18.46 7.46 3.23
CA GLU A 122 -19.85 6.99 3.19
C GLU A 122 -20.75 7.77 4.16
N LEU A 123 -20.27 8.02 5.39
CA LEU A 123 -21.02 8.80 6.38
C LEU A 123 -21.23 10.27 5.94
N ALA A 124 -20.20 10.89 5.38
CA ALA A 124 -20.23 12.29 4.93
C ALA A 124 -21.10 12.48 3.70
N TYR A 125 -20.94 11.63 2.69
CA TYR A 125 -21.58 11.77 1.37
C TYR A 125 -22.89 11.01 1.23
N ARG A 126 -23.20 10.11 2.18
CA ARG A 126 -24.35 9.19 2.13
C ARG A 126 -24.43 8.48 0.78
N THR A 127 -23.29 7.98 0.32
CA THR A 127 -23.12 7.34 -0.99
C THR A 127 -24.22 6.27 -1.18
N PRO A 128 -25.08 6.38 -2.21
CA PRO A 128 -26.14 5.41 -2.44
C PRO A 128 -25.58 4.00 -2.62
N HIS A 129 -26.32 3.01 -2.14
CA HIS A 129 -25.95 1.61 -2.31
C HIS A 129 -27.11 0.79 -2.90
N VAL A 130 -26.75 -0.35 -3.48
CA VAL A 130 -27.68 -1.45 -3.80
C VAL A 130 -27.21 -2.71 -3.11
N THR A 131 -28.16 -3.50 -2.62
CA THR A 131 -27.89 -4.81 -2.03
C THR A 131 -27.57 -5.84 -3.11
N ALA A 132 -26.95 -6.96 -2.73
CA ALA A 132 -26.76 -8.08 -3.65
C ALA A 132 -28.11 -8.63 -4.18
N ALA A 133 -29.14 -8.67 -3.33
CA ALA A 133 -30.47 -9.15 -3.70
C ALA A 133 -31.14 -8.24 -4.75
N GLU A 134 -31.05 -6.92 -4.60
CA GLU A 134 -31.57 -5.96 -5.58
C GLU A 134 -30.84 -6.05 -6.91
N LEU A 135 -29.50 -6.15 -6.90
CA LEU A 135 -28.73 -6.30 -8.13
C LEU A 135 -29.07 -7.61 -8.85
N VAL A 136 -29.24 -8.72 -8.12
CA VAL A 136 -29.74 -9.98 -8.70
C VAL A 136 -31.13 -9.81 -9.30
N ALA A 137 -32.04 -9.09 -8.63
CA ALA A 137 -33.36 -8.81 -9.18
C ALA A 137 -33.27 -8.00 -10.49
N TRP A 138 -32.38 -7.01 -10.56
CA TRP A 138 -32.12 -6.25 -11.78
C TRP A 138 -31.58 -7.14 -12.90
N GLN A 139 -30.62 -8.01 -12.61
CA GLN A 139 -30.06 -8.96 -13.57
C GLN A 139 -31.11 -9.95 -14.10
N ARG A 140 -31.95 -10.50 -13.21
CA ARG A 140 -33.05 -11.42 -13.58
C ARG A 140 -34.11 -10.72 -14.44
N ALA A 141 -34.45 -9.49 -14.11
CA ALA A 141 -35.40 -8.67 -14.88
C ALA A 141 -34.80 -8.10 -16.17
N ARG A 142 -33.50 -8.34 -16.45
CA ARG A 142 -32.75 -7.73 -17.56
C ARG A 142 -32.89 -6.19 -17.57
N LYS A 143 -32.97 -5.58 -16.39
CA LYS A 143 -32.97 -4.12 -16.25
C LYS A 143 -31.63 -3.58 -16.78
N PRO A 144 -31.60 -2.59 -17.69
CA PRO A 144 -30.37 -1.94 -18.12
C PRO A 144 -29.60 -1.36 -16.93
N HIS A 145 -28.33 -1.70 -16.80
CA HIS A 145 -27.40 -1.15 -15.82
C HIS A 145 -25.95 -1.42 -16.26
N VAL A 146 -25.02 -0.61 -15.77
CA VAL A 146 -23.58 -0.83 -15.89
C VAL A 146 -23.05 -1.32 -14.55
N LEU A 147 -22.26 -2.39 -14.56
CA LEU A 147 -21.62 -2.96 -13.37
C LEU A 147 -20.10 -2.91 -13.53
N LEU A 148 -19.42 -2.11 -12.70
CA LEU A 148 -17.97 -1.91 -12.77
C LEU A 148 -17.26 -2.47 -11.53
N ASP A 149 -16.14 -3.17 -11.76
CA ASP A 149 -15.25 -3.62 -10.70
C ASP A 149 -14.11 -2.62 -10.52
N GLY A 150 -14.10 -1.93 -9.37
CA GLY A 150 -13.16 -0.87 -9.02
C GLY A 150 -11.77 -1.34 -8.57
N ARG A 151 -11.54 -2.65 -8.51
CA ARG A 151 -10.28 -3.26 -8.05
C ARG A 151 -9.23 -3.33 -9.15
N THR A 152 -8.06 -3.87 -8.83
CA THR A 152 -7.04 -4.17 -9.84
C THR A 152 -7.54 -5.21 -10.84
N VAL A 153 -6.98 -5.19 -12.05
CA VAL A 153 -7.28 -6.19 -13.09
C VAL A 153 -6.96 -7.62 -12.61
N ALA A 154 -5.91 -7.79 -11.81
CA ALA A 154 -5.55 -9.08 -11.23
C ALA A 154 -6.61 -9.60 -10.24
N GLU A 155 -7.08 -8.74 -9.32
CA GLU A 155 -8.17 -9.09 -8.39
C GLU A 155 -9.47 -9.43 -9.11
N TYR A 156 -9.83 -8.66 -10.15
CA TYR A 156 -11.00 -8.91 -11.00
C TYR A 156 -10.93 -10.27 -11.71
N ARG A 157 -9.77 -10.60 -12.30
CA ARG A 157 -9.56 -11.89 -12.98
C ARG A 157 -9.64 -13.05 -12.01
N ARG A 158 -9.17 -12.88 -10.77
CA ARG A 158 -9.25 -13.92 -9.73
C ARG A 158 -10.71 -14.28 -9.45
N MET A 159 -11.57 -13.28 -9.25
CA MET A 159 -13.02 -13.45 -9.11
C MET A 159 -13.74 -12.11 -9.25
N THR A 160 -14.98 -12.07 -9.74
CA THR A 160 -15.80 -10.85 -9.88
C THR A 160 -17.30 -11.16 -9.81
N ILE A 161 -18.15 -10.13 -9.79
CA ILE A 161 -19.60 -10.29 -9.86
C ILE A 161 -19.98 -10.63 -11.31
N PRO A 162 -20.84 -11.62 -11.57
CA PRO A 162 -21.23 -12.01 -12.92
C PRO A 162 -21.70 -10.81 -13.77
N GLY A 163 -21.11 -10.67 -14.96
CA GLY A 163 -21.43 -9.58 -15.89
C GLY A 163 -20.71 -8.26 -15.63
N ALA A 164 -19.92 -8.13 -14.55
CA ALA A 164 -19.13 -6.93 -14.29
C ALA A 164 -18.05 -6.70 -15.36
N VAL A 165 -17.68 -5.43 -15.56
CA VAL A 165 -16.55 -5.00 -16.39
C VAL A 165 -15.45 -4.45 -15.49
N SER A 166 -14.20 -4.88 -15.69
CA SER A 166 -13.08 -4.29 -14.95
C SER A 166 -12.92 -2.82 -15.30
N CYS A 167 -12.89 -1.95 -14.30
CA CYS A 167 -12.51 -0.55 -14.41
C CYS A 167 -11.91 -0.09 -13.06
N PRO A 168 -10.59 -0.29 -12.83
CA PRO A 168 -9.95 0.11 -11.59
C PRO A 168 -10.26 1.58 -11.26
N ASN A 169 -10.48 1.91 -9.99
CA ASN A 169 -10.96 3.25 -9.61
C ASN A 169 -10.12 4.42 -10.14
N GLY A 170 -8.80 4.23 -10.28
CA GLY A 170 -7.92 5.25 -10.87
C GLY A 170 -8.18 5.56 -12.33
N GLU A 171 -8.91 4.70 -13.05
CA GLU A 171 -9.27 4.84 -14.46
C GLU A 171 -10.74 5.29 -14.65
N LEU A 172 -11.59 5.25 -13.61
CA LEU A 172 -13.02 5.57 -13.72
C LEU A 172 -13.26 6.92 -14.39
N ALA A 173 -12.55 7.97 -13.94
CA ALA A 173 -12.71 9.32 -14.47
C ALA A 173 -12.41 9.43 -15.97
N LEU A 174 -11.47 8.62 -16.48
CA LEU A 174 -11.10 8.59 -17.89
C LEU A 174 -12.04 7.73 -18.72
N ARG A 175 -12.57 6.64 -18.15
CA ARG A 175 -13.22 5.54 -18.91
C ARG A 175 -14.74 5.49 -18.76
N ALA A 176 -15.32 6.07 -17.71
CA ALA A 176 -16.73 5.92 -17.39
C ALA A 176 -17.65 6.33 -18.56
N HIS A 177 -17.40 7.48 -19.17
CA HIS A 177 -18.15 7.97 -20.33
C HIS A 177 -18.08 7.08 -21.59
N ALA A 178 -17.09 6.18 -21.68
CA ALA A 178 -17.01 5.19 -22.76
C ALA A 178 -17.72 3.86 -22.40
N LEU A 179 -17.98 3.63 -21.11
CA LEU A 179 -18.59 2.41 -20.58
C LEU A 179 -20.09 2.59 -20.32
N ILE A 180 -20.52 3.82 -20.10
CA ILE A 180 -21.90 4.18 -19.77
C ILE A 180 -22.59 4.63 -21.05
N PRO A 181 -23.67 3.95 -21.48
CA PRO A 181 -24.24 4.16 -22.82
C PRO A 181 -25.05 5.47 -22.95
N ASP A 182 -25.62 5.96 -21.84
CA ASP A 182 -26.50 7.14 -21.80
C ASP A 182 -26.53 7.73 -20.38
N ASP A 183 -27.18 8.89 -20.23
CA ASP A 183 -27.23 9.66 -18.98
C ASP A 183 -28.17 9.08 -17.90
N GLU A 184 -28.98 8.07 -18.24
CA GLU A 184 -30.03 7.52 -17.36
C GLU A 184 -29.66 6.13 -16.82
N THR A 185 -28.80 5.40 -17.53
CA THR A 185 -28.43 4.02 -17.19
C THR A 185 -27.80 3.98 -15.79
N PRO A 186 -28.37 3.22 -14.84
CA PRO A 186 -27.79 3.09 -13.50
C PRO A 186 -26.39 2.50 -13.54
N VAL A 187 -25.49 3.02 -12.72
CA VAL A 187 -24.11 2.55 -12.59
C VAL A 187 -23.91 1.97 -11.20
N VAL A 188 -23.44 0.73 -11.11
CA VAL A 188 -23.10 0.07 -9.86
C VAL A 188 -21.60 -0.19 -9.83
N ILE A 189 -20.90 0.36 -8.84
CA ILE A 189 -19.49 0.10 -8.58
C ILE A 189 -19.36 -0.94 -7.49
N HIS A 190 -18.59 -2.00 -7.70
CA HIS A 190 -18.28 -2.96 -6.66
C HIS A 190 -16.77 -3.11 -6.43
N CYS A 191 -16.43 -3.67 -5.27
CA CYS A 191 -15.10 -4.16 -4.98
C CYS A 191 -15.19 -5.51 -4.26
N ALA A 192 -14.20 -5.87 -3.45
CA ALA A 192 -14.23 -7.11 -2.67
C ALA A 192 -14.96 -6.96 -1.33
N GLY A 193 -14.93 -5.76 -0.75
CA GLY A 193 -15.58 -5.38 0.51
C GLY A 193 -16.35 -4.08 0.29
N ARG A 194 -15.97 -3.01 1.00
CA ARG A 194 -16.71 -1.73 1.00
C ARG A 194 -15.91 -0.53 0.49
N THR A 195 -14.68 -0.35 0.98
CA THR A 195 -13.87 0.86 0.73
C THR A 195 -13.84 1.32 -0.74
N ARG A 196 -13.41 0.45 -1.67
CA ARG A 196 -13.24 0.83 -3.09
C ARG A 196 -14.57 1.04 -3.82
N SER A 197 -15.65 0.35 -3.45
CA SER A 197 -16.96 0.59 -4.08
C SER A 197 -17.53 1.95 -3.67
N ILE A 198 -17.42 2.31 -2.39
CA ILE A 198 -17.82 3.63 -1.88
C ILE A 198 -17.05 4.74 -2.62
N ILE A 199 -15.71 4.68 -2.60
CA ILE A 199 -14.88 5.72 -3.22
C ILE A 199 -15.10 5.79 -4.74
N GLY A 200 -15.27 4.65 -5.42
CA GLY A 200 -15.52 4.62 -6.86
C GLY A 200 -16.88 5.20 -7.23
N ALA A 201 -17.95 4.82 -6.52
CA ALA A 201 -19.28 5.38 -6.73
C ALA A 201 -19.30 6.88 -6.45
N GLN A 202 -18.71 7.32 -5.33
CA GLN A 202 -18.63 8.73 -4.99
C GLN A 202 -17.74 9.51 -5.95
N THR A 203 -16.72 8.89 -6.56
CA THR A 203 -15.91 9.54 -7.60
C THR A 203 -16.77 9.94 -8.80
N LEU A 204 -17.63 9.04 -9.29
CA LEU A 204 -18.52 9.34 -10.42
C LEU A 204 -19.56 10.41 -10.05
N ARG A 205 -20.13 10.36 -8.84
CA ARG A 205 -21.02 11.42 -8.32
C ARG A 205 -20.28 12.77 -8.23
N ASN A 206 -19.05 12.76 -7.74
CA ASN A 206 -18.23 13.96 -7.63
C ASN A 206 -17.88 14.54 -9.01
N LEU A 207 -17.71 13.70 -10.04
CA LEU A 207 -17.53 14.15 -11.42
C LEU A 207 -18.81 14.75 -12.03
N GLY A 208 -19.96 14.63 -11.35
CA GLY A 208 -21.23 15.20 -11.79
C GLY A 208 -21.91 14.38 -12.89
N LEU A 209 -21.68 13.07 -12.92
CA LEU A 209 -22.43 12.19 -13.82
C LEU A 209 -23.93 12.32 -13.53
N PRO A 210 -24.78 12.46 -14.57
CA PRO A 210 -26.23 12.54 -14.40
C PRO A 210 -26.85 11.20 -13.98
N ASN A 211 -26.15 10.10 -14.22
CA ASN A 211 -26.60 8.75 -13.95
C ASN A 211 -26.89 8.51 -12.45
N PRO A 212 -27.87 7.66 -12.13
CA PRO A 212 -27.97 7.07 -10.81
C PRO A 212 -26.74 6.19 -10.52
N VAL A 213 -25.88 6.59 -9.58
CA VAL A 213 -24.66 5.84 -9.22
C VAL A 213 -24.77 5.23 -7.82
N TYR A 214 -24.45 3.93 -7.72
CA TYR A 214 -24.54 3.15 -6.48
C TYR A 214 -23.22 2.40 -6.21
N ALA A 215 -22.89 2.23 -4.93
CA ALA A 215 -21.95 1.20 -4.48
C ALA A 215 -22.69 -0.12 -4.28
N LEU A 216 -22.12 -1.26 -4.71
CA LEU A 216 -22.62 -2.58 -4.30
C LEU A 216 -22.25 -2.81 -2.84
N GLU A 217 -23.25 -3.03 -2.00
CA GLU A 217 -23.07 -3.28 -0.58
C GLU A 217 -22.19 -4.53 -0.36
N ASN A 218 -21.09 -4.36 0.38
CA ASN A 218 -20.17 -5.42 0.80
C ASN A 218 -19.48 -6.22 -0.34
N GLY A 219 -19.65 -5.81 -1.60
CA GLY A 219 -18.89 -6.32 -2.75
C GLY A 219 -19.00 -7.83 -2.98
N THR A 220 -17.91 -8.46 -3.45
CA THR A 220 -17.87 -9.91 -3.69
C THR A 220 -18.05 -10.72 -2.41
N GLN A 221 -17.62 -10.20 -1.24
CA GLN A 221 -17.86 -10.86 0.06
C GLN A 221 -19.36 -10.90 0.37
N GLY A 222 -20.05 -9.75 0.26
CA GLY A 222 -21.52 -9.68 0.40
C GLY A 222 -22.24 -10.63 -0.55
N TRP A 223 -21.81 -10.67 -1.81
CA TRP A 223 -22.37 -11.58 -2.82
C TRP A 223 -22.30 -13.05 -2.40
N GLN A 224 -21.14 -13.51 -1.94
CA GLN A 224 -20.96 -14.89 -1.45
C GLN A 224 -21.75 -15.15 -0.16
N LEU A 225 -21.85 -14.17 0.74
CA LEU A 225 -22.66 -14.27 1.96
C LEU A 225 -24.16 -14.44 1.68
N HIS A 226 -24.64 -13.95 0.54
CA HIS A 226 -25.99 -14.20 0.04
C HIS A 226 -26.12 -15.55 -0.71
N GLY A 227 -25.09 -16.40 -0.71
CA GLY A 227 -25.09 -17.69 -1.40
C GLY A 227 -25.01 -17.59 -2.93
N LEU A 228 -24.59 -16.43 -3.45
CA LEU A 228 -24.51 -16.18 -4.89
C LEU A 228 -23.13 -16.54 -5.44
N THR A 229 -23.10 -17.07 -6.66
CA THR A 229 -21.86 -17.51 -7.32
C THR A 229 -21.10 -16.34 -7.95
N LEU A 230 -19.79 -16.30 -7.74
CA LEU A 230 -18.89 -15.37 -8.41
C LEU A 230 -18.45 -15.91 -9.78
N GLU A 231 -18.11 -15.01 -10.68
CA GLU A 231 -17.44 -15.35 -11.93
C GLU A 231 -15.92 -15.35 -11.73
N HIS A 232 -15.20 -16.30 -12.33
CA HIS A 232 -13.74 -16.42 -12.26
C HIS A 232 -13.13 -16.37 -13.67
N GLY A 233 -11.92 -15.81 -13.80
CA GLY A 233 -11.21 -15.74 -15.09
C GLY A 233 -11.83 -14.75 -16.09
N ALA A 234 -12.69 -13.84 -15.62
CA ALA A 234 -13.37 -12.87 -16.48
C ALA A 234 -12.38 -11.98 -17.24
N GLY A 235 -12.67 -11.72 -18.53
CA GLY A 235 -11.79 -10.95 -19.43
C GLY A 235 -12.29 -9.56 -19.81
N ARG A 236 -13.54 -9.19 -19.45
CA ARG A 236 -14.14 -7.90 -19.82
C ARG A 236 -13.42 -6.76 -19.11
N ARG A 237 -13.02 -5.72 -19.85
CA ARG A 237 -12.27 -4.59 -19.33
C ARG A 237 -12.65 -3.30 -20.05
N TYR A 238 -12.39 -2.18 -19.38
CA TYR A 238 -12.43 -0.84 -19.96
C TYR A 238 -11.66 -0.75 -21.29
N PRO A 239 -12.10 0.11 -22.24
CA PRO A 239 -11.40 0.27 -23.51
C PRO A 239 -10.02 0.91 -23.29
N GLU A 240 -9.00 0.44 -24.02
CA GLU A 240 -7.62 0.92 -23.83
C GLU A 240 -7.42 2.37 -24.25
N THR A 241 -8.20 2.82 -25.25
CA THR A 241 -8.29 4.22 -25.70
C THR A 241 -9.71 4.74 -25.49
N VAL A 242 -9.85 6.05 -25.47
CA VAL A 242 -11.15 6.74 -25.50
C VAL A 242 -11.12 7.78 -26.60
N ASP A 243 -12.24 7.95 -27.29
CA ASP A 243 -12.35 8.87 -28.40
C ASP A 243 -12.22 10.33 -27.93
N ALA A 244 -11.82 11.22 -28.85
CA ALA A 244 -11.56 12.62 -28.53
C ALA A 244 -12.76 13.35 -27.88
N PRO A 245 -14.03 13.15 -28.29
CA PRO A 245 -15.17 13.75 -27.59
C PRO A 245 -15.32 13.27 -26.15
N VAL A 246 -15.20 11.96 -25.91
CA VAL A 246 -15.26 11.34 -24.58
C VAL A 246 -14.15 11.88 -23.68
N ARG A 247 -12.92 11.93 -24.20
CA ARG A 247 -11.77 12.51 -23.47
C ARG A 247 -12.00 13.96 -23.10
N ARG A 248 -12.49 14.80 -24.03
CA ARG A 248 -12.78 16.21 -23.74
C ARG A 248 -13.83 16.38 -22.65
N ARG A 249 -14.87 15.55 -22.66
CA ARG A 249 -15.89 15.57 -21.61
C ARG A 249 -15.28 15.20 -20.25
N ALA A 250 -14.52 14.12 -20.18
CA ALA A 250 -13.82 13.71 -18.96
C ALA A 250 -12.85 14.80 -18.44
N GLN A 251 -12.16 15.52 -19.32
CA GLN A 251 -11.31 16.66 -18.95
C GLN A 251 -12.11 17.82 -18.36
N GLN A 252 -13.28 18.13 -18.94
CA GLN A 252 -14.17 19.18 -18.41
C GLN A 252 -14.68 18.84 -17.02
N ASP A 253 -15.13 17.58 -16.82
CA ASP A 253 -15.65 17.09 -15.54
C ASP A 253 -14.54 17.09 -14.48
N ALA A 254 -13.34 16.59 -14.82
CA ALA A 254 -12.18 16.62 -13.93
C ALA A 254 -11.74 18.05 -13.57
N ALA A 255 -11.79 18.98 -14.52
CA ALA A 255 -11.49 20.39 -14.25
C ALA A 255 -12.55 21.05 -13.37
N GLY A 256 -13.83 20.70 -13.54
CA GLY A 256 -14.94 21.12 -12.68
C GLY A 256 -14.78 20.62 -11.25
N LEU A 257 -14.48 19.33 -11.08
CA LEU A 257 -14.14 18.72 -9.80
C LEU A 257 -12.93 19.40 -9.16
N SER A 258 -11.84 19.58 -9.90
CA SER A 258 -10.61 20.22 -9.41
C SER A 258 -10.89 21.61 -8.81
N ARG A 259 -11.72 22.43 -9.48
CA ARG A 259 -12.14 23.73 -8.95
C ARG A 259 -13.00 23.60 -7.70
N ARG A 260 -13.98 22.69 -7.69
CA ARG A 260 -14.91 22.51 -6.56
C ARG A 260 -14.23 22.00 -5.30
N PHE A 261 -13.23 21.14 -5.44
CA PHE A 261 -12.45 20.59 -4.33
C PHE A 261 -11.15 21.37 -4.06
N GLU A 262 -10.97 22.53 -4.70
CA GLU A 262 -9.81 23.41 -4.54
C GLU A 262 -8.48 22.65 -4.64
N VAL A 263 -8.36 21.81 -5.67
CA VAL A 263 -7.16 21.00 -5.90
C VAL A 263 -6.06 21.93 -6.43
N PRO A 264 -4.94 22.10 -5.70
CA PRO A 264 -3.87 22.98 -6.14
C PRO A 264 -3.05 22.34 -7.27
N SER A 265 -2.54 23.19 -8.15
CA SER A 265 -1.55 22.83 -9.16
C SER A 265 -0.15 23.33 -8.75
N VAL A 266 0.90 22.73 -9.33
CA VAL A 266 2.28 23.17 -9.13
C VAL A 266 3.11 22.93 -10.38
N SER A 267 4.03 23.85 -10.69
CA SER A 267 4.94 23.73 -11.82
C SER A 267 6.10 22.78 -11.52
N ALA A 268 6.66 22.14 -12.55
CA ALA A 268 7.85 21.29 -12.41
C ALA A 268 9.06 22.04 -11.82
N ALA A 269 9.21 23.33 -12.13
CA ALA A 269 10.27 24.17 -11.57
C ALA A 269 10.11 24.36 -10.06
N ALA A 270 8.88 24.58 -9.56
CA ALA A 270 8.62 24.67 -8.13
C ALA A 270 8.84 23.32 -7.43
N VAL A 271 8.44 22.21 -8.04
CA VAL A 271 8.71 20.86 -7.50
C VAL A 271 10.22 20.59 -7.38
N ARG A 272 11.00 20.94 -8.41
CA ARG A 272 12.47 20.83 -8.36
C ARG A 272 13.04 21.69 -7.22
N ALA A 273 12.62 22.95 -7.11
CA ALA A 273 13.09 23.84 -6.06
C ALA A 273 12.74 23.32 -4.65
N GLU A 274 11.55 22.75 -4.44
CA GLU A 274 11.17 22.13 -3.17
C GLU A 274 12.06 20.92 -2.83
N ARG A 275 12.39 20.08 -3.82
CA ARG A 275 13.29 18.93 -3.66
C ARG A 275 14.71 19.37 -3.32
N GLU A 276 15.25 20.35 -4.04
CA GLU A 276 16.60 20.89 -3.82
C GLU A 276 16.74 21.57 -2.46
N ALA A 277 15.69 22.26 -2.00
CA ALA A 277 15.69 22.91 -0.70
C ALA A 277 15.77 21.91 0.47
N GLY A 278 15.35 20.66 0.28
CA GLY A 278 15.46 19.58 1.27
C GLY A 278 14.69 19.81 2.59
N ARG A 279 13.81 20.82 2.65
CA ARG A 279 13.07 21.21 3.87
C ARG A 279 11.87 20.32 4.19
N ARG A 280 11.39 19.56 3.20
CA ARG A 280 10.19 18.72 3.28
C ARG A 280 10.32 17.49 2.40
N SER A 281 9.56 16.45 2.70
CA SER A 281 9.49 15.23 1.90
C SER A 281 8.61 15.46 0.68
N VAL A 282 9.13 15.21 -0.53
CA VAL A 282 8.40 15.43 -1.79
C VAL A 282 8.29 14.14 -2.60
N PHE A 283 7.08 13.62 -2.70
CA PHE A 283 6.74 12.46 -3.53
C PHE A 283 6.26 12.94 -4.90
N LEU A 284 6.80 12.36 -5.96
CA LEU A 284 6.33 12.54 -7.35
C LEU A 284 5.73 11.21 -7.80
N LEU A 285 4.42 11.19 -8.03
CA LEU A 285 3.61 9.97 -8.13
C LEU A 285 2.90 9.93 -9.48
N ASP A 286 3.26 8.95 -10.31
CA ASP A 286 2.60 8.66 -11.58
C ASP A 286 1.36 7.81 -11.30
N VAL A 287 0.17 8.37 -11.47
CA VAL A 287 -1.09 7.71 -11.11
C VAL A 287 -1.68 6.83 -12.20
N ARG A 288 -0.98 6.70 -13.34
CA ARG A 288 -1.42 5.93 -14.49
C ARG A 288 -1.27 4.41 -14.27
N THR A 289 -1.69 3.62 -15.24
CA THR A 289 -1.56 2.16 -15.20
C THR A 289 -0.11 1.71 -15.24
N ALA A 290 0.16 0.46 -14.83
CA ALA A 290 1.50 -0.13 -14.89
C ALA A 290 2.06 -0.17 -16.31
N GLU A 291 1.21 -0.46 -17.29
CA GLU A 291 1.59 -0.49 -18.70
C GLU A 291 1.96 0.91 -19.21
N ALA A 292 1.28 1.95 -18.74
CA ALA A 292 1.61 3.33 -19.10
C ALA A 292 2.92 3.79 -18.48
N PHE A 293 3.15 3.46 -17.20
CA PHE A 293 4.41 3.76 -16.51
C PHE A 293 5.60 3.03 -17.16
N ALA A 294 5.43 1.75 -17.51
CA ALA A 294 6.47 0.95 -18.16
C ALA A 294 6.88 1.50 -19.56
N ARG A 295 5.99 2.22 -20.25
CA ARG A 295 6.32 2.91 -21.52
C ARG A 295 7.14 4.19 -21.31
N GLY A 296 7.21 4.71 -20.09
CA GLY A 296 7.97 5.91 -19.75
C GLY A 296 7.23 6.79 -18.75
N SER A 297 7.99 7.46 -17.89
CA SER A 297 7.51 8.39 -16.88
C SER A 297 8.52 9.52 -16.65
N LEU A 298 8.21 10.45 -15.73
CA LEU A 298 9.09 11.55 -15.37
C LEU A 298 10.29 11.07 -14.52
N PRO A 299 11.48 11.68 -14.65
CA PRO A 299 12.63 11.35 -13.82
C PRO A 299 12.34 11.45 -12.32
N GLY A 300 12.67 10.39 -11.57
CA GLY A 300 12.44 10.34 -10.12
C GLY A 300 10.96 10.29 -9.70
N ALA A 301 10.06 9.91 -10.61
CA ALA A 301 8.69 9.55 -10.29
C ALA A 301 8.59 8.10 -9.80
N ALA A 302 7.75 7.85 -8.80
CA ALA A 302 7.34 6.52 -8.39
C ALA A 302 6.00 6.17 -9.05
N HIS A 303 5.85 4.91 -9.48
CA HIS A 303 4.57 4.42 -9.95
C HIS A 303 3.61 4.21 -8.79
N ALA A 304 2.43 4.82 -8.85
CA ALA A 304 1.41 4.71 -7.82
C ALA A 304 0.01 4.77 -8.45
N PRO A 305 -0.49 3.67 -9.06
CA PRO A 305 -1.78 3.64 -9.74
C PRO A 305 -2.87 4.26 -8.88
N GLY A 306 -3.63 5.22 -9.41
CA GLY A 306 -4.49 6.09 -8.61
C GLY A 306 -5.41 5.35 -7.63
N GLY A 307 -6.11 4.31 -8.09
CA GLY A 307 -6.98 3.50 -7.23
C GLY A 307 -6.24 2.77 -6.09
N GLN A 308 -5.03 2.28 -6.36
CA GLN A 308 -4.20 1.61 -5.36
C GLN A 308 -3.54 2.61 -4.40
N LEU A 309 -3.14 3.79 -4.90
CA LEU A 309 -2.64 4.88 -4.08
C LEU A 309 -3.68 5.32 -3.04
N LEU A 310 -4.97 5.35 -3.39
CA LEU A 310 -6.05 5.65 -2.44
C LEU A 310 -6.36 4.47 -1.51
N GLN A 311 -6.35 3.23 -2.01
CA GLN A 311 -6.65 2.04 -1.23
C GLN A 311 -5.54 1.65 -0.23
N ALA A 312 -4.28 1.98 -0.54
CA ALA A 312 -3.10 1.53 0.19
C ALA A 312 -2.03 2.61 0.26
N THR A 313 -2.42 3.82 0.69
CA THR A 313 -1.53 5.01 0.64
C THR A 313 -0.23 4.82 1.40
N ASP A 314 -0.28 4.08 2.51
CA ASP A 314 0.86 3.69 3.35
C ASP A 314 1.91 2.86 2.61
N GLN A 315 1.55 2.16 1.53
CA GLN A 315 2.50 1.43 0.69
C GLN A 315 3.27 2.35 -0.27
N TYR A 316 2.86 3.60 -0.44
CA TYR A 316 3.48 4.56 -1.36
C TYR A 316 4.12 5.75 -0.65
N VAL A 317 3.55 6.15 0.49
CA VAL A 317 3.92 7.35 1.24
C VAL A 317 4.05 7.00 2.71
N GLY A 318 5.29 6.87 3.19
CA GLY A 318 5.59 6.55 4.59
C GLY A 318 5.80 7.77 5.49
N VAL A 319 5.57 8.99 4.99
CA VAL A 319 5.75 10.24 5.74
C VAL A 319 4.41 10.99 5.80
N ARG A 320 3.84 11.13 7.01
CA ARG A 320 2.70 12.02 7.25
C ARG A 320 3.15 13.47 7.11
N GLY A 321 2.30 14.32 6.54
CA GLY A 321 2.59 15.74 6.29
C GLY A 321 3.43 16.01 5.04
N ALA A 322 3.90 14.96 4.35
CA ALA A 322 4.68 15.11 3.11
C ALA A 322 3.92 15.82 2.00
N ARG A 323 4.67 16.38 1.03
CA ARG A 323 4.15 16.88 -0.24
C ARG A 323 3.93 15.74 -1.22
N LEU A 324 2.71 15.59 -1.71
CA LEU A 324 2.36 14.59 -2.72
C LEU A 324 2.08 15.31 -4.04
N ILE A 325 2.93 15.12 -5.04
CA ILE A 325 2.72 15.64 -6.39
C ILE A 325 2.27 14.48 -7.26
N VAL A 326 1.01 14.50 -7.68
CA VAL A 326 0.46 13.47 -8.58
C VAL A 326 0.39 14.01 -10.00
N PHE A 327 0.57 13.14 -10.98
CA PHE A 327 0.47 13.50 -12.39
C PHE A 327 0.01 12.34 -13.27
N ASP A 328 -0.52 12.68 -14.44
CA ASP A 328 -0.92 11.78 -15.51
C ASP A 328 -0.48 12.37 -16.87
N ASP A 329 -0.98 11.80 -17.97
CA ASP A 329 -0.77 12.27 -19.35
C ASP A 329 -2.08 12.75 -20.02
N ASP A 330 -3.14 12.98 -19.24
CA ASP A 330 -4.48 13.28 -19.77
C ASP A 330 -5.21 14.42 -19.09
N GLY A 331 -4.75 14.87 -17.92
CA GLY A 331 -5.38 15.92 -17.12
C GLY A 331 -6.70 15.50 -16.47
N ILE A 332 -6.98 14.19 -16.36
CA ILE A 332 -8.24 13.64 -15.86
C ILE A 332 -8.02 12.87 -14.57
N ARG A 333 -7.06 11.93 -14.54
CA ARG A 333 -6.86 11.01 -13.42
C ARG A 333 -6.25 11.73 -12.21
N ALA A 334 -5.18 12.48 -12.41
CA ALA A 334 -4.43 13.16 -11.35
C ALA A 334 -5.27 14.17 -10.54
N PRO A 335 -6.11 15.04 -11.13
CA PRO A 335 -7.00 15.91 -10.36
C PRO A 335 -7.96 15.15 -9.44
N VAL A 336 -8.52 14.04 -9.92
CA VAL A 336 -9.43 13.20 -9.13
C VAL A 336 -8.68 12.55 -7.96
N ILE A 337 -7.51 11.96 -8.22
CA ILE A 337 -6.70 11.34 -7.16
C ILE A 337 -6.22 12.38 -6.13
N ALA A 338 -5.78 13.55 -6.58
CA ALA A 338 -5.38 14.65 -5.68
C ALA A 338 -6.54 15.09 -4.78
N SER A 339 -7.77 15.17 -5.31
CA SER A 339 -8.95 15.54 -4.53
C SER A 339 -9.22 14.58 -3.37
N TRP A 340 -9.03 13.28 -3.59
CA TRP A 340 -9.22 12.26 -2.56
C TRP A 340 -8.07 12.25 -1.54
N LEU A 341 -6.82 12.35 -2.00
CA LEU A 341 -5.67 12.47 -1.10
C LEU A 341 -5.79 13.66 -0.15
N ARG A 342 -6.31 14.80 -0.63
CA ARG A 342 -6.57 15.98 0.21
C ARG A 342 -7.63 15.71 1.28
N GLN A 343 -8.71 15.02 0.92
CA GLN A 343 -9.73 14.62 1.88
C GLN A 343 -9.23 13.56 2.88
N MET A 344 -8.23 12.76 2.50
CA MET A 344 -7.48 11.88 3.41
C MET A 344 -6.46 12.65 4.28
N GLY A 345 -6.45 13.98 4.21
CA GLY A 345 -5.58 14.86 5.00
C GLY A 345 -4.14 14.96 4.47
N HIS A 346 -3.87 14.56 3.24
CA HIS A 346 -2.54 14.72 2.63
C HIS A 346 -2.38 16.08 1.94
N ASN A 347 -1.16 16.60 1.94
CA ASN A 347 -0.80 17.79 1.18
C ASN A 347 -0.53 17.43 -0.29
N ALA A 348 -1.60 17.17 -1.05
CA ALA A 348 -1.53 16.77 -2.45
C ALA A 348 -1.77 17.93 -3.44
N ALA A 349 -1.06 17.90 -4.57
CA ALA A 349 -1.21 18.81 -5.71
C ALA A 349 -1.01 18.06 -7.05
N VAL A 350 -1.53 18.65 -8.13
CA VAL A 350 -1.35 18.16 -9.49
C VAL A 350 -0.15 18.84 -10.15
N LEU A 351 0.70 18.08 -10.83
CA LEU A 351 1.77 18.65 -11.66
C LEU A 351 1.19 19.30 -12.92
N GLU A 352 1.43 20.60 -13.10
CA GLU A 352 1.01 21.33 -14.30
C GLU A 352 1.67 20.76 -15.55
N GLY A 353 0.88 20.52 -16.60
CA GLY A 353 1.36 19.93 -17.85
C GLY A 353 1.68 18.43 -17.79
N GLY A 354 1.48 17.77 -16.63
CA GLY A 354 1.55 16.32 -16.49
C GLY A 354 2.85 15.68 -17.01
N LEU A 355 2.74 14.53 -17.64
CA LEU A 355 3.83 13.91 -18.39
C LEU A 355 4.08 14.68 -19.70
N SER A 356 5.17 15.44 -19.73
CA SER A 356 5.62 16.19 -20.92
C SER A 356 7.14 16.25 -20.98
N GLU A 357 7.70 16.48 -22.17
CA GLU A 357 9.15 16.66 -22.36
C GLU A 357 9.67 17.87 -21.58
N ALA A 358 8.90 18.96 -21.52
CA ALA A 358 9.25 20.15 -20.76
C ALA A 358 9.37 19.84 -19.25
N ASN A 359 8.43 19.07 -18.70
CA ASN A 359 8.49 18.64 -17.30
C ASN A 359 9.61 17.63 -17.06
N ALA A 360 9.87 16.71 -18.01
CA ALA A 360 10.98 15.77 -17.92
C ALA A 360 12.34 16.50 -17.88
N ALA A 361 12.52 17.52 -18.72
CA ALA A 361 13.71 18.37 -18.73
C ALA A 361 13.81 19.21 -17.44
N ALA A 362 12.70 19.76 -16.95
CA ALA A 362 12.69 20.55 -15.72
C ALA A 362 12.97 19.70 -14.47
N LEU A 363 12.54 18.44 -14.43
CA LEU A 363 12.76 17.52 -13.31
C LEU A 363 14.00 16.64 -13.48
N ALA A 364 14.73 16.80 -14.58
CA ALA A 364 15.96 16.07 -14.81
C ALA A 364 16.92 16.29 -13.62
N PRO A 365 17.60 15.23 -13.13
CA PRO A 365 18.59 15.39 -12.10
C PRO A 365 19.64 16.40 -12.55
N VAL A 366 19.95 17.38 -11.71
CA VAL A 366 21.16 18.19 -11.93
C VAL A 366 22.35 17.24 -11.75
N PRO A 367 23.33 17.21 -12.68
CA PRO A 367 24.57 16.48 -12.46
C PRO A 367 25.34 17.12 -11.29
N GLN A 368 25.03 16.71 -10.06
CA GLN A 368 25.89 16.96 -8.92
C GLN A 368 26.78 15.74 -8.71
N ALA A 369 28.08 16.01 -8.63
CA ALA A 369 29.10 15.04 -8.31
C ALA A 369 28.75 14.31 -7.02
N SER A 370 28.59 12.98 -7.12
CA SER A 370 28.46 12.06 -6.00
C SER A 370 27.28 12.39 -5.06
N ALA A 371 26.05 12.09 -5.49
CA ALA A 371 25.10 11.53 -4.53
C ALA A 371 25.80 10.30 -3.96
N SER A 372 26.23 10.38 -2.69
CA SER A 372 26.74 9.26 -1.93
C SER A 372 25.86 8.06 -2.27
N ALA A 373 26.42 7.10 -3.01
CA ALA A 373 25.90 5.76 -3.01
C ALA A 373 25.62 5.44 -1.54
N SER A 374 24.43 4.91 -1.24
CA SER A 374 24.10 4.43 0.09
C SER A 374 25.35 3.74 0.66
N VAL A 375 25.81 4.18 1.83
CA VAL A 375 26.92 3.54 2.55
C VAL A 375 26.60 2.05 2.82
N LEU A 376 25.34 1.66 2.63
CA LEU A 376 24.80 0.31 2.69
C LEU A 376 24.15 -0.13 1.37
N ALA A 377 24.71 0.17 0.18
CA ALA A 377 24.42 -0.70 -0.96
C ALA A 377 25.06 -2.07 -0.64
N PRO A 378 24.30 -3.09 -0.20
CA PRO A 378 24.90 -4.28 0.36
C PRO A 378 25.70 -4.97 -0.75
N ALA A 379 26.98 -5.26 -0.47
CA ALA A 379 27.84 -5.91 -1.44
C ALA A 379 27.20 -7.23 -1.91
N PRO A 380 27.24 -7.56 -3.21
CA PRO A 380 26.64 -8.77 -3.72
C PRO A 380 27.18 -9.99 -2.98
N VAL A 381 26.28 -10.90 -2.60
CA VAL A 381 26.65 -12.15 -1.94
C VAL A 381 27.23 -13.08 -2.98
N ARG A 382 28.32 -13.78 -2.63
CA ARG A 382 28.95 -14.76 -3.52
C ARG A 382 27.94 -15.86 -3.86
N GLU A 383 27.78 -16.15 -5.14
CA GLU A 383 26.87 -17.20 -5.57
C GLU A 383 27.49 -18.60 -5.47
N ILE A 384 26.64 -19.60 -5.27
CA ILE A 384 26.93 -21.02 -5.40
C ILE A 384 25.88 -21.64 -6.33
N ASP A 385 26.33 -22.42 -7.32
CA ASP A 385 25.41 -23.11 -8.22
C ASP A 385 24.77 -24.34 -7.55
N ALA A 386 23.70 -24.85 -8.17
CA ALA A 386 22.91 -25.95 -7.63
C ALA A 386 23.74 -27.23 -7.40
N THR A 387 24.65 -27.57 -8.32
CA THR A 387 25.49 -28.78 -8.25
C THR A 387 26.51 -28.67 -7.11
N ALA A 388 27.18 -27.53 -7.01
CA ALA A 388 28.13 -27.22 -5.96
C ALA A 388 27.44 -27.21 -4.58
N LEU A 389 26.25 -26.61 -4.49
CA LEU A 389 25.43 -26.62 -3.27
C LEU A 389 25.06 -28.05 -2.86
N ARG A 390 24.60 -28.88 -3.81
CA ARG A 390 24.23 -30.28 -3.52
C ARG A 390 25.41 -31.07 -2.95
N SER A 391 26.60 -30.87 -3.51
CA SER A 391 27.83 -31.46 -2.98
C SER A 391 28.15 -30.93 -1.57
N ALA A 392 28.04 -29.62 -1.33
CA ALA A 392 28.30 -29.03 -0.02
C ALA A 392 27.36 -29.55 1.07
N ILE A 393 26.07 -29.72 0.75
CA ILE A 393 25.04 -30.31 1.62
C ILE A 393 25.42 -31.75 1.98
N ALA A 394 25.77 -32.58 0.99
CA ALA A 394 26.13 -33.99 1.21
C ALA A 394 27.34 -34.17 2.14
N HIS A 395 28.25 -33.20 2.20
CA HIS A 395 29.41 -33.20 3.09
C HIS A 395 29.16 -32.50 4.43
N GLY A 396 27.93 -32.03 4.70
CA GLY A 396 27.57 -31.35 5.95
C GLY A 396 28.27 -30.01 6.19
N ARG A 397 28.83 -29.39 5.13
CA ARG A 397 29.63 -28.15 5.22
C ARG A 397 28.80 -26.88 5.32
N VAL A 398 27.57 -26.94 4.84
CA VAL A 398 26.67 -25.78 4.73
C VAL A 398 25.42 -25.96 5.57
N LEU A 399 24.86 -24.83 6.01
CA LEU A 399 23.48 -24.69 6.46
C LEU A 399 22.70 -23.92 5.39
N VAL A 400 21.54 -24.43 4.99
CA VAL A 400 20.72 -23.80 3.95
C VAL A 400 19.56 -23.07 4.62
N ILE A 401 19.46 -21.77 4.39
CA ILE A 401 18.41 -20.92 4.93
C ILE A 401 17.57 -20.37 3.78
N ASP A 402 16.26 -20.59 3.87
CA ASP A 402 15.29 -20.05 2.92
C ASP A 402 14.65 -18.79 3.47
N LEU A 403 14.92 -17.65 2.82
CA LEU A 403 14.43 -16.32 3.16
C LEU A 403 13.17 -15.94 2.36
N ARG A 404 12.69 -16.83 1.48
CA ARG A 404 11.45 -16.58 0.73
C ARG A 404 10.25 -16.59 1.69
N SER A 405 9.09 -16.18 1.19
CA SER A 405 7.87 -16.21 2.00
C SER A 405 7.58 -17.62 2.53
N SER A 406 6.97 -17.72 3.71
CA SER A 406 6.57 -19.01 4.29
C SER A 406 5.65 -19.79 3.36
N ALA A 407 4.80 -19.10 2.58
CA ALA A 407 3.94 -19.71 1.57
C ALA A 407 4.76 -20.34 0.42
N ALA A 408 5.77 -19.64 -0.09
CA ALA A 408 6.65 -20.17 -1.14
C ALA A 408 7.47 -21.37 -0.64
N TYR A 409 7.96 -21.31 0.60
CA TYR A 409 8.65 -22.43 1.23
C TYR A 409 7.73 -23.65 1.39
N ARG A 410 6.55 -23.50 2.01
CA ARG A 410 5.56 -24.57 2.16
C ARG A 410 5.20 -25.22 0.82
N ALA A 411 5.06 -24.42 -0.23
CA ALA A 411 4.73 -24.89 -1.57
C ALA A 411 5.83 -25.75 -2.20
N ALA A 412 7.09 -25.28 -2.16
CA ALA A 412 8.25 -26.05 -2.61
C ALA A 412 9.59 -25.45 -2.12
N HIS A 413 10.44 -26.27 -1.52
CA HIS A 413 11.79 -25.90 -1.08
C HIS A 413 12.79 -27.07 -1.15
N LEU A 414 14.07 -26.77 -0.91
CA LEU A 414 15.14 -27.79 -0.83
C LEU A 414 14.95 -28.65 0.42
N PRO A 415 15.10 -29.99 0.37
CA PRO A 415 14.87 -30.87 1.52
C PRO A 415 15.60 -30.48 2.81
N GLU A 416 16.81 -29.93 2.70
CA GLU A 416 17.67 -29.55 3.82
C GLU A 416 17.57 -28.06 4.20
N ALA A 417 16.70 -27.29 3.53
CA ALA A 417 16.54 -25.87 3.80
C ALA A 417 15.65 -25.61 5.01
N HIS A 418 16.06 -24.66 5.84
CA HIS A 418 15.29 -24.15 6.96
C HIS A 418 14.69 -22.78 6.61
N TRP A 419 13.38 -22.64 6.76
CA TRP A 419 12.74 -21.35 6.58
C TRP A 419 12.98 -20.43 7.78
N VAL A 420 13.43 -19.21 7.52
CA VAL A 420 13.67 -18.19 8.55
C VAL A 420 13.46 -16.80 7.94
N THR A 421 12.76 -15.89 8.63
CA THR A 421 12.74 -14.47 8.23
C THR A 421 14.08 -13.80 8.56
N ARG A 422 14.47 -12.74 7.84
CA ARG A 422 15.72 -12.02 8.16
C ARG A 422 15.72 -11.51 9.61
N ARG A 423 14.56 -11.07 10.12
CA ARG A 423 14.36 -10.71 11.53
C ARG A 423 14.80 -11.81 12.50
N GLN A 424 14.52 -13.08 12.21
CA GLN A 424 14.76 -14.20 13.11
C GLN A 424 16.18 -14.79 12.98
N LEU A 425 16.94 -14.43 11.94
CA LEU A 425 18.26 -15.01 11.64
C LEU A 425 19.22 -15.03 12.83
N ALA A 426 19.36 -13.89 13.52
CA ALA A 426 20.30 -13.78 14.64
C ALA A 426 19.96 -14.68 15.82
N GLY A 427 18.66 -14.91 16.06
CA GLY A 427 18.20 -15.86 17.07
C GLY A 427 18.41 -17.29 16.60
N TYR A 428 18.05 -17.59 15.36
CA TYR A 428 18.09 -18.93 14.77
C TYR A 428 19.51 -19.49 14.66
N LEU A 429 20.48 -18.63 14.32
CA LEU A 429 21.86 -19.03 14.07
C LEU A 429 22.78 -18.88 15.28
N ARG A 430 22.21 -18.53 16.44
CA ARG A 430 22.97 -18.44 17.69
C ARG A 430 23.58 -19.80 18.02
N GLY A 431 24.91 -19.86 18.10
CA GLY A 431 25.63 -21.09 18.40
C GLY A 431 25.92 -22.00 17.20
N VAL A 432 25.61 -21.56 15.97
CA VAL A 432 26.08 -22.22 14.74
C VAL A 432 27.53 -21.82 14.52
N PHE A 433 28.45 -22.78 14.64
CA PHE A 433 29.88 -22.57 14.44
C PHE A 433 30.44 -23.44 13.31
N GLY A 434 31.40 -22.92 12.56
CA GLY A 434 32.19 -23.70 11.59
C GLY A 434 31.45 -24.15 10.31
N LYS A 435 30.20 -23.73 10.11
CA LYS A 435 29.44 -23.97 8.89
C LYS A 435 29.35 -22.72 8.03
N GLU A 436 29.40 -22.91 6.71
CA GLU A 436 29.00 -21.89 5.75
C GLU A 436 27.46 -21.80 5.71
N VAL A 437 26.92 -20.63 5.38
CA VAL A 437 25.48 -20.40 5.25
C VAL A 437 25.16 -20.10 3.79
N VAL A 438 24.17 -20.81 3.24
CA VAL A 438 23.67 -20.61 1.89
C VAL A 438 22.24 -20.09 1.96
N LEU A 439 22.03 -18.91 1.41
CA LEU A 439 20.74 -18.22 1.39
C LEU A 439 19.98 -18.54 0.11
N ILE A 440 18.67 -18.77 0.25
CA ILE A 440 17.71 -18.85 -0.85
C ILE A 440 16.78 -17.63 -0.75
N ASP A 441 16.58 -16.94 -1.85
CA ASP A 441 15.76 -15.73 -1.94
C ASP A 441 15.03 -15.65 -3.29
N ASP A 442 13.99 -14.82 -3.33
CA ASP A 442 13.36 -14.34 -4.56
C ASP A 442 13.80 -12.89 -4.91
N ASP A 443 14.54 -12.26 -4.01
CA ASP A 443 15.04 -10.89 -4.11
C ASP A 443 16.50 -10.85 -3.63
N PRO A 444 17.49 -10.71 -4.53
CA PRO A 444 18.91 -10.69 -4.16
C PRO A 444 19.28 -9.57 -3.19
N ALA A 445 18.50 -8.49 -3.12
CA ALA A 445 18.73 -7.43 -2.13
C ALA A 445 18.48 -7.95 -0.70
N LEU A 446 17.51 -8.85 -0.52
CA LEU A 446 17.21 -9.46 0.78
C LEU A 446 18.36 -10.32 1.29
N SER A 447 18.94 -11.18 0.44
CA SER A 447 20.09 -11.99 0.84
C SER A 447 21.35 -11.17 1.07
N ALA A 448 21.53 -10.08 0.33
CA ALA A 448 22.62 -9.13 0.56
C ALA A 448 22.52 -8.44 1.94
N LEU A 449 21.31 -8.07 2.35
CA LEU A 449 21.04 -7.53 3.69
C LEU A 449 21.18 -8.58 4.80
N ALA A 450 20.67 -9.78 4.59
CA ALA A 450 20.86 -10.90 5.51
C ALA A 450 22.36 -11.21 5.70
N ALA A 451 23.16 -11.15 4.63
CA ALA A 451 24.60 -11.38 4.72
C ALA A 451 25.34 -10.34 5.59
N ILE A 452 24.84 -9.09 5.68
CA ILE A 452 25.38 -8.11 6.63
C ILE A 452 25.16 -8.60 8.06
N ASP A 453 23.93 -8.96 8.40
CA ASP A 453 23.57 -9.41 9.75
C ASP A 453 24.36 -10.69 10.12
N LEU A 454 24.52 -11.63 9.18
CA LEU A 454 25.30 -12.85 9.39
C LEU A 454 26.78 -12.58 9.67
N ARG A 455 27.39 -11.64 8.94
CA ARG A 455 28.80 -11.27 9.16
C ARG A 455 29.01 -10.59 10.50
N GLU A 456 28.06 -9.76 10.94
CA GLU A 456 28.08 -9.16 12.28
C GLU A 456 27.95 -10.19 13.40
N LEU A 457 27.33 -11.34 13.12
CA LEU A 457 27.29 -12.50 14.03
C LEU A 457 28.56 -13.36 13.96
N GLY A 458 29.54 -13.00 13.12
CA GLY A 458 30.79 -13.75 12.93
C GLY A 458 30.73 -14.87 11.89
N ILE A 459 29.64 -14.97 11.11
CA ILE A 459 29.50 -15.96 10.04
C ILE A 459 30.08 -15.36 8.75
N ALA A 460 31.33 -15.70 8.45
CA ALA A 460 32.04 -15.16 7.29
C ALA A 460 31.67 -15.85 5.96
N GLY A 461 31.43 -17.16 5.99
CA GLY A 461 31.11 -17.96 4.79
C GLY A 461 29.64 -17.85 4.42
N VAL A 462 29.23 -16.76 3.77
CA VAL A 462 27.85 -16.55 3.32
C VAL A 462 27.78 -16.60 1.79
N HIS A 463 26.88 -17.44 1.28
CA HIS A 463 26.62 -17.64 -0.13
C HIS A 463 25.14 -17.48 -0.46
N ARG A 464 24.83 -17.30 -1.74
CA ARG A 464 23.46 -17.28 -2.29
C ARG A 464 23.30 -18.37 -3.34
N LEU A 465 22.18 -19.08 -3.37
CA LEU A 465 21.88 -20.04 -4.43
C LEU A 465 21.64 -19.31 -5.76
N ALA A 466 22.53 -19.52 -6.73
CA ALA A 466 22.40 -18.96 -8.07
C ALA A 466 21.10 -19.44 -8.75
N GLY A 467 20.26 -18.51 -9.18
CA GLY A 467 18.98 -18.83 -9.84
C GLY A 467 17.91 -19.45 -8.92
N GLY A 468 18.14 -19.50 -7.61
CA GLY A 468 17.16 -19.90 -6.60
C GLY A 468 16.61 -21.32 -6.77
N VAL A 469 15.40 -21.54 -6.22
CA VAL A 469 14.72 -22.85 -6.24
C VAL A 469 14.43 -23.34 -7.66
N SER A 470 14.16 -22.43 -8.60
CA SER A 470 13.94 -22.77 -10.00
C SER A 470 15.19 -23.40 -10.64
N ALA A 471 16.38 -22.83 -10.42
CA ALA A 471 17.61 -23.39 -10.95
C ALA A 471 17.99 -24.73 -10.29
N TRP A 472 17.74 -24.87 -8.98
CA TRP A 472 17.90 -26.14 -8.29
C TRP A 472 17.03 -27.25 -8.90
N HIS A 473 15.76 -26.95 -9.15
CA HIS A 473 14.85 -27.89 -9.78
C HIS A 473 15.26 -28.23 -11.22
N ALA A 474 15.66 -27.23 -12.00
CA ALA A 474 16.13 -27.41 -13.37
C ALA A 474 17.40 -28.28 -13.46
N ALA A 475 18.24 -28.30 -12.42
CA ALA A 475 19.39 -29.19 -12.30
C ALA A 475 19.03 -30.64 -11.93
N GLY A 476 17.73 -30.98 -11.86
CA GLY A 476 17.24 -32.32 -11.53
C GLY A 476 17.35 -32.68 -10.06
N HIS A 477 17.53 -31.69 -9.17
CA HIS A 477 17.58 -31.92 -7.73
C HIS A 477 16.16 -31.90 -7.11
N PRO A 478 15.93 -32.70 -6.04
CA PRO A 478 14.60 -32.86 -5.48
C PRO A 478 14.14 -31.58 -4.76
N LEU A 479 12.84 -31.36 -4.78
CA LEU A 479 12.14 -30.40 -3.92
C LEU A 479 11.16 -31.16 -3.04
N VAL A 480 10.85 -30.60 -1.89
CA VAL A 480 9.80 -31.07 -0.99
C VAL A 480 8.74 -30.00 -0.84
N ALA A 481 7.49 -30.43 -0.69
CA ALA A 481 6.38 -29.57 -0.28
C ALA A 481 6.02 -29.94 1.16
N THR A 482 5.88 -28.93 2.01
CA THR A 482 5.50 -29.10 3.42
C THR A 482 4.34 -28.16 3.72
N PRO A 483 3.10 -28.50 3.34
CA PRO A 483 1.96 -27.59 3.47
C PRO A 483 1.72 -27.08 4.90
N ASP A 484 2.20 -27.82 5.90
CA ASP A 484 2.02 -27.54 7.32
C ASP A 484 3.30 -27.06 8.05
N LEU A 485 4.45 -26.99 7.37
CA LEU A 485 5.74 -26.56 7.97
C LEU A 485 6.37 -25.40 7.19
N PRO A 486 6.75 -24.30 7.85
CA PRO A 486 6.63 -24.01 9.30
C PRO A 486 5.17 -23.93 9.75
N PRO A 487 4.80 -24.23 11.01
CA PRO A 487 3.42 -24.12 11.51
C PRO A 487 2.93 -22.67 11.48
N ASP A 488 1.61 -22.45 11.48
CA ASP A 488 1.03 -21.11 11.29
C ASP A 488 1.50 -20.07 12.31
N VAL A 489 1.74 -20.48 13.56
CA VAL A 489 2.26 -19.60 14.62
C VAL A 489 3.67 -19.04 14.32
N GLU A 490 4.45 -19.75 13.48
CA GLU A 490 5.79 -19.31 13.09
C GLU A 490 5.78 -18.42 11.84
N ARG A 491 4.67 -18.40 11.08
CA ARG A 491 4.50 -17.65 9.83
C ARG A 491 4.20 -16.17 10.08
N ILE A 492 5.10 -15.51 10.80
CA ILE A 492 4.98 -14.09 11.14
C ILE A 492 5.01 -13.16 9.92
N ASP A 493 5.46 -13.66 8.76
CA ASP A 493 5.41 -12.97 7.47
C ASP A 493 4.02 -13.01 6.80
N TYR A 494 3.09 -13.81 7.35
CA TYR A 494 1.80 -14.08 6.72
C TYR A 494 0.64 -13.41 7.45
N LEU A 495 -0.18 -12.69 6.68
CA LEU A 495 -1.30 -11.91 7.19
C LEU A 495 -2.58 -12.77 7.37
N PHE A 496 -2.66 -13.49 8.48
CA PHE A 496 -3.79 -14.38 8.79
C PHE A 496 -5.13 -13.63 8.92
N PHE A 497 -5.16 -12.40 9.41
CA PHE A 497 -6.42 -11.66 9.55
C PHE A 497 -7.22 -11.50 8.23
N VAL A 498 -6.57 -11.57 7.06
CA VAL A 498 -7.22 -11.27 5.77
C VAL A 498 -7.21 -12.42 4.75
N HIS A 499 -6.50 -13.51 5.03
CA HIS A 499 -6.03 -14.40 3.98
C HIS A 499 -7.12 -15.21 3.27
N ASP A 500 -8.10 -15.73 4.00
CA ASP A 500 -9.07 -16.72 3.52
C ASP A 500 -10.47 -16.14 3.26
N ARG A 501 -10.71 -14.85 3.55
CA ARG A 501 -11.98 -14.16 3.27
C ARG A 501 -12.36 -14.10 1.79
N HIS A 502 -11.42 -14.43 0.90
CA HIS A 502 -11.62 -14.49 -0.55
C HIS A 502 -11.57 -15.93 -1.08
N GLU A 503 -11.49 -16.92 -0.21
CA GLU A 503 -11.26 -18.34 -0.51
C GLU A 503 -12.46 -19.21 -0.08
N GLY A 504 -13.64 -18.58 0.04
CA GLY A 504 -14.88 -19.25 0.41
C GLY A 504 -15.11 -19.37 1.92
N ASN A 505 -14.20 -18.88 2.77
CA ASN A 505 -14.46 -18.79 4.21
C ASN A 505 -15.43 -17.65 4.52
N LEU A 506 -16.71 -17.99 4.69
CA LEU A 506 -17.77 -17.03 4.97
C LEU A 506 -17.67 -16.41 6.37
N ASP A 507 -17.09 -17.10 7.35
CA ASP A 507 -16.90 -16.55 8.70
C ASP A 507 -15.79 -15.50 8.71
N ALA A 508 -14.69 -15.75 7.99
CA ALA A 508 -13.65 -14.74 7.79
C ALA A 508 -14.19 -13.50 7.05
N ALA A 509 -15.04 -13.70 6.02
CA ALA A 509 -15.69 -12.60 5.33
C ALA A 509 -16.62 -11.79 6.25
N ARG A 510 -17.44 -12.45 7.08
CA ARG A 510 -18.28 -11.78 8.09
C ARG A 510 -17.45 -11.01 9.11
N GLY A 511 -16.41 -11.62 9.66
CA GLY A 511 -15.50 -10.99 10.61
C GLY A 511 -14.81 -9.77 10.04
N TYR A 512 -14.38 -9.83 8.78
CA TYR A 512 -13.76 -8.71 8.09
C TYR A 512 -14.74 -7.53 7.87
N LEU A 513 -15.98 -7.79 7.44
CA LEU A 513 -16.98 -6.73 7.26
C LEU A 513 -17.39 -6.08 8.58
N ALA A 514 -17.55 -6.88 9.65
CA ALA A 514 -17.81 -6.37 10.99
C ALA A 514 -16.65 -5.50 11.49
N TRP A 515 -15.41 -5.90 11.20
CA TRP A 515 -14.23 -5.08 11.48
C TRP A 515 -14.24 -3.76 10.69
N GLU A 516 -14.46 -3.80 9.37
CA GLU A 516 -14.40 -2.61 8.49
C GLU A 516 -15.44 -1.56 8.92
N THR A 517 -16.69 -1.99 9.17
CA THR A 517 -17.78 -1.12 9.65
C THR A 517 -17.56 -0.60 11.08
N GLY A 518 -16.81 -1.32 11.90
CA GLY A 518 -16.46 -0.91 13.26
C GLY A 518 -15.25 0.03 13.37
N LEU A 519 -14.56 0.35 12.26
CA LEU A 519 -13.32 1.13 12.29
C LEU A 519 -13.52 2.56 12.79
N VAL A 520 -14.58 3.24 12.34
CA VAL A 520 -14.81 4.65 12.68
C VAL A 520 -15.05 4.85 14.18
N ALA A 521 -15.71 3.90 14.83
CA ALA A 521 -16.00 3.93 16.27
C ALA A 521 -14.75 3.73 17.15
N GLN A 522 -13.65 3.24 16.58
CA GLN A 522 -12.38 3.02 17.29
C GLN A 522 -11.48 4.26 17.31
N LEU A 523 -11.78 5.27 16.49
CA LEU A 523 -10.99 6.49 16.38
C LEU A 523 -11.25 7.42 17.56
N ASP A 524 -10.20 8.05 18.07
CA ASP A 524 -10.36 9.24 18.91
C ASP A 524 -10.59 10.52 18.07
N ALA A 525 -10.82 11.65 18.75
CA ALA A 525 -11.09 12.92 18.12
C ALA A 525 -9.92 13.44 17.26
N GLN A 526 -8.66 13.21 17.66
CA GLN A 526 -7.48 13.65 16.92
C GLN A 526 -7.28 12.82 15.65
N GLU A 527 -7.53 11.52 15.74
CA GLU A 527 -7.47 10.58 14.61
C GLU A 527 -8.57 10.87 13.60
N ARG A 528 -9.79 11.12 14.07
CA ARG A 528 -10.90 11.49 13.18
C ARG A 528 -10.61 12.80 12.46
N ALA A 529 -10.03 13.78 13.16
CA ALA A 529 -9.65 15.08 12.59
C ALA A 529 -8.49 14.99 11.57
N ALA A 530 -7.80 13.86 11.47
CA ALA A 530 -6.77 13.64 10.45
C ALA A 530 -7.35 13.49 9.03
N PHE A 531 -8.66 13.27 8.92
CA PHE A 531 -9.42 13.12 7.68
C PHE A 531 -10.43 14.28 7.54
N ALA A 532 -10.66 14.72 6.31
CA ALA A 532 -11.51 15.86 5.97
C ALA A 532 -12.33 15.58 4.69
N PRO A 533 -13.31 14.66 4.71
CA PRO A 533 -14.27 14.53 3.61
C PRO A 533 -15.00 15.86 3.40
N CYS A 534 -15.16 16.32 2.15
CA CYS A 534 -15.76 17.62 1.86
C CYS A 534 -17.29 17.52 1.74
N GLU A 535 -17.99 17.59 2.87
CA GLU A 535 -19.47 17.52 2.94
C GLU A 535 -20.17 18.61 2.09
N SER A 536 -19.57 19.80 1.95
CA SER A 536 -20.11 20.90 1.16
C SER A 536 -19.75 20.85 -0.33
N CYS A 537 -18.93 19.88 -0.77
CA CYS A 537 -18.48 19.77 -2.15
C CYS A 537 -19.37 18.84 -3.00
N GLU A 538 -20.54 18.40 -2.52
CA GLU A 538 -21.46 17.61 -3.37
C GLU A 538 -22.20 18.49 -4.38
N PRO A 539 -22.29 18.08 -5.66
CA PRO A 539 -23.11 18.78 -6.64
C PRO A 539 -24.60 18.64 -6.26
N GLY A 540 -25.28 19.76 -6.04
CA GLY A 540 -26.72 19.82 -5.76
C GLY A 540 -27.13 19.73 -4.29
N MET A 541 -26.19 19.65 -3.35
CA MET A 541 -26.48 19.80 -1.91
C MET A 541 -26.51 21.29 -1.53
N PRO A 542 -27.54 21.79 -0.80
CA PRO A 542 -27.51 23.14 -0.27
C PRO A 542 -26.34 23.28 0.72
N ALA A 543 -25.65 24.42 0.68
CA ALA A 543 -24.58 24.72 1.63
C ALA A 543 -25.12 24.56 3.07
N VAL A 544 -24.54 23.65 3.84
CA VAL A 544 -24.86 23.51 5.27
C VAL A 544 -24.38 24.80 5.95
N ALA A 545 -25.32 25.59 6.47
CA ALA A 545 -24.99 26.78 7.25
C ALA A 545 -24.13 26.38 8.46
N GLN A 546 -22.97 27.02 8.61
CA GLN A 546 -22.14 26.88 9.81
C GLN A 546 -22.99 27.26 11.05
N PRO A 547 -22.88 26.52 12.16
CA PRO A 547 -23.52 26.94 13.40
C PRO A 547 -22.88 28.27 13.83
N ALA A 548 -23.73 29.30 13.98
CA ALA A 548 -23.32 30.58 14.52
C ALA A 548 -22.64 30.35 15.87
N ALA A 549 -21.45 30.94 16.05
CA ALA A 549 -20.79 30.99 17.34
C ALA A 549 -21.76 31.62 18.34
N ALA A 550 -22.13 30.87 19.37
CA ALA A 550 -22.82 31.43 20.51
C ALA A 550 -21.85 32.39 21.20
N GLU A 551 -22.09 33.69 21.04
CA GLU A 551 -21.53 34.72 21.91
C GLU A 551 -22.03 34.45 23.33
N VAL A 552 -21.09 34.16 24.22
CA VAL A 552 -21.33 34.12 25.66
C VAL A 552 -21.14 35.56 26.16
N GLU A 553 -22.24 36.23 26.51
CA GLU A 553 -22.24 37.37 27.44
C GLU A 553 -22.13 36.88 28.89
#